data_AF-A0A017S156-F1
#
_entry.id   AF-A0A017S156-F1
#
_cell.length_a   1.000
_cell.length_b   1.000
_cell.length_c   1.000
_cell.angle_alpha   90.00
_cell.angle_beta   90.00
_cell.angle_gamma   90.00
#
_symmetry.space_group_name_H-M   'P 1'
#
loop_
_entity.id
_entity.type
_entity.pdbx_description
1 polymer ?
#
loop_
_entity_poly.entity_id
_entity_poly.type
_entity_poly.pdbx_seq_one_letter_code
_entity_poly.pdbx_strand_id
1 'polypeptide(L)'
;KSRPSASCIPCRNRKVKCDRLTPCSTCLSRAHPEQCTYTSTDTDRSAMKSAETIADLRRKIRALKMQISDSENSENDGDGEGRVD
;
A
#
# COMPACT_ATOMS: atom_id res chain seq x y z
N LYS A 1 7.48 -7.02 -21.13
CA LYS A 1 8.56 -6.63 -20.17
C LYS A 1 8.24 -7.30 -18.84
N SER A 2 9.13 -8.14 -18.29
CA SER A 2 8.90 -8.84 -17.02
C SER A 2 8.88 -7.85 -15.85
N ARG A 3 7.98 -8.06 -14.87
CA ARG A 3 7.93 -7.22 -13.67
C ARG A 3 9.20 -7.46 -12.84
N PRO A 4 9.94 -6.43 -12.42
CA PRO A 4 11.13 -6.63 -11.61
C PRO A 4 10.76 -7.35 -10.31
N SER A 5 11.60 -8.30 -9.88
CA SER A 5 11.36 -9.01 -8.62
C SER A 5 11.54 -8.06 -7.45
N ALA A 6 10.51 -7.98 -6.60
CA ALA A 6 10.53 -7.08 -5.45
C ALA A 6 11.39 -7.61 -4.28
N SER A 7 11.78 -8.90 -4.30
CA SER A 7 12.65 -9.50 -3.28
C SER A 7 14.13 -9.32 -3.63
N CYS A 8 14.99 -9.15 -2.62
CA CYS A 8 16.43 -9.17 -2.82
C CYS A 8 16.90 -10.54 -3.35
N ILE A 9 18.05 -10.58 -4.02
CA ILE A 9 18.64 -11.78 -4.63
C ILE A 9 18.80 -12.91 -3.59
N PRO A 10 19.35 -12.68 -2.39
CA PRO A 10 19.52 -13.76 -1.42
C PRO A 10 18.18 -14.31 -0.90
N CYS A 11 17.17 -13.47 -0.67
CA CYS A 11 15.84 -13.94 -0.24
C CYS A 11 15.10 -14.69 -1.34
N ARG A 12 15.25 -14.25 -2.59
CA ARG A 12 14.72 -14.96 -3.77
C ARG A 12 15.32 -16.35 -3.89
N ASN A 13 16.65 -16.46 -3.79
CA ASN A 13 17.35 -17.75 -3.90
C ASN A 13 16.96 -18.70 -2.77
N ARG A 14 16.80 -18.17 -1.54
CA ARG A 14 16.38 -18.94 -0.37
C ARG A 14 14.86 -19.17 -0.29
N LYS A 15 14.08 -18.58 -1.20
CA LYS A 15 12.60 -18.64 -1.23
C LYS A 15 11.94 -18.22 0.09
N VAL A 16 12.49 -17.18 0.74
CA VAL A 16 11.97 -16.62 1.99
C VAL A 16 11.34 -15.25 1.78
N LYS A 17 10.50 -14.82 2.73
CA LYS A 17 9.88 -13.49 2.70
C LYS A 17 10.95 -12.40 2.77
N CYS A 18 10.84 -11.41 1.87
CA CYS A 18 11.65 -10.20 1.86
C CYS A 18 10.74 -9.00 2.14
N ASP A 19 11.07 -8.21 3.16
CA ASP A 19 10.39 -6.97 3.52
C ASP A 19 10.81 -5.77 2.65
N ARG A 20 11.76 -5.99 1.73
CA ARG A 20 12.19 -5.04 0.69
C ARG A 20 12.87 -3.78 1.24
N LEU A 21 13.31 -3.82 2.49
CA LEU A 21 14.21 -2.80 3.06
C LEU A 21 15.64 -3.00 2.54
N THR A 22 16.49 -1.99 2.68
CA THR A 22 17.90 -2.08 2.33
C THR A 22 18.76 -1.76 3.56
N PRO A 23 19.43 -2.75 4.15
CA PRO A 23 19.25 -4.20 3.95
C PRO A 23 17.87 -4.69 4.44
N CYS A 24 17.40 -5.82 3.92
CA CYS A 24 16.11 -6.41 4.29
C CYS A 24 16.21 -7.09 5.67
N SER A 25 15.14 -7.16 6.47
CA SER A 25 15.19 -7.73 7.84
C SER A 25 15.70 -9.17 7.87
N THR A 26 15.38 -9.97 6.84
CA THR A 26 15.87 -11.36 6.72
C THR A 26 17.38 -11.43 6.47
N CYS A 27 17.96 -10.46 5.78
CA CYS A 27 19.41 -10.38 5.58
C CYS A 27 20.12 -9.86 6.84
N LEU A 28 19.50 -8.90 7.54
CA LEU A 28 19.97 -8.43 8.84
C LEU A 28 20.02 -9.56 9.87
N SER A 29 18.93 -10.32 10.02
CA SER A 29 18.85 -11.42 11.00
C SER A 29 19.81 -12.58 10.70
N ARG A 30 20.31 -12.67 9.47
CA ARG A 30 21.29 -13.68 9.05
C ARG A 30 22.74 -13.19 9.12
N ALA A 31 22.99 -12.01 9.67
CA ALA A 31 24.32 -11.39 9.78
C ALA A 31 25.05 -11.22 8.43
N HIS A 32 24.30 -11.12 7.32
CA HIS A 32 24.83 -10.87 5.98
C HIS A 32 24.11 -9.71 5.27
N PRO A 33 24.07 -8.49 5.86
CA PRO A 33 23.43 -7.32 5.25
C PRO A 33 24.13 -6.87 3.96
N GLU A 34 25.44 -7.08 3.84
CA GLU A 34 26.28 -6.72 2.69
C GLU A 34 25.88 -7.49 1.41
N GLN A 35 25.34 -8.70 1.57
CA GLN A 35 24.87 -9.52 0.46
C GLN A 35 23.45 -9.12 0.00
N CYS A 36 22.78 -8.19 0.68
CA CYS A 36 21.39 -7.81 0.39
C CYS A 36 21.28 -6.93 -0.85
N THR A 37 21.45 -7.55 -2.02
CA THR A 37 21.42 -6.88 -3.33
C THR A 37 20.11 -7.14 -4.05
N TYR A 38 19.71 -6.23 -4.94
CA TYR A 38 18.49 -6.30 -5.74
C TYR A 38 18.85 -6.24 -7.23
N THR A 39 18.05 -6.89 -8.09
CA THR A 39 18.25 -6.81 -9.55
C THR A 39 17.69 -5.53 -10.16
N SER A 40 16.78 -4.86 -9.47
CA SER A 40 16.19 -3.58 -9.87
C SER A 40 17.03 -2.41 -9.37
N THR A 41 17.03 -1.33 -10.13
CA THR A 41 17.67 -0.07 -9.72
C THR A 41 16.91 0.55 -8.53
N ASP A 42 17.56 1.44 -7.79
CA ASP A 42 16.89 2.13 -6.69
C ASP A 42 15.72 3.01 -7.17
N THR A 43 15.83 3.57 -8.38
CA THR A 43 14.76 4.32 -9.04
C THR A 43 13.55 3.43 -9.33
N ASP A 44 13.75 2.22 -9.86
CA ASP A 44 12.66 1.25 -10.10
C ASP A 44 11.97 0.87 -8.79
N ARG A 45 12.73 0.64 -7.72
CA ARG A 45 12.17 0.30 -6.40
C ARG A 45 11.40 1.46 -5.80
N SER A 46 11.90 2.68 -5.95
CA SER A 46 11.20 3.88 -5.50
C SER A 46 9.90 4.10 -6.25
N ALA A 47 9.88 3.87 -7.57
CA ALA A 47 8.67 3.88 -8.37
C ALA A 47 7.66 2.79 -7.95
N MET A 48 8.13 1.62 -7.52
CA MET A 48 7.26 0.58 -6.96
C MET A 48 6.63 1.01 -5.64
N LYS A 49 7.42 1.59 -4.73
CA LYS A 49 6.93 2.11 -3.44
C LYS A 49 5.90 3.21 -3.64
N SER A 50 6.16 4.16 -4.55
CA SER A 50 5.20 5.22 -4.84
C SER A 50 3.90 4.69 -5.43
N ALA A 51 3.95 3.69 -6.31
CA ALA A 51 2.75 3.06 -6.86
C ALA A 51 1.88 2.39 -5.77
N GLU A 52 2.49 1.74 -4.79
CA GLU A 52 1.79 1.15 -3.63
C GLU A 52 1.12 2.23 -2.78
N THR A 53 1.86 3.28 -2.40
CA THR A 53 1.32 4.43 -1.67
C THR A 53 0.16 5.10 -2.41
N ILE A 54 0.28 5.30 -3.73
CA ILE A 54 -0.79 5.88 -4.55
C ILE A 54 -2.04 4.99 -4.53
N ALA A 55 -1.89 3.67 -4.65
CA ALA A 55 -3.01 2.75 -4.59
C ALA A 55 -3.72 2.81 -3.23
N ASP A 56 -2.95 2.89 -2.14
CA ASP A 56 -3.46 2.97 -0.77
C ASP A 56 -4.22 4.27 -0.53
N LEU A 57 -3.64 5.41 -0.91
CA LEU A 57 -4.28 6.71 -0.82
C LEU A 57 -5.57 6.75 -1.64
N ARG A 58 -5.58 6.18 -2.85
CA ARG A 58 -6.79 6.07 -3.68
C ARG A 58 -7.87 5.23 -3.00
N ARG A 59 -7.53 4.15 -2.29
CA ARG A 59 -8.50 3.35 -1.52
C ARG A 59 -9.06 4.15 -0.34
N LYS A 60 -8.21 4.83 0.42
CA LYS A 60 -8.62 5.69 1.55
C LYS A 60 -9.55 6.82 1.09
N ILE A 61 -9.20 7.51 0.00
CA ILE A 61 -10.04 8.58 -0.57
C ILE A 61 -11.43 8.05 -0.93
N ARG A 62 -11.54 6.88 -1.56
CA ARG A 62 -12.86 6.29 -1.89
C ARG A 62 -13.67 5.95 -0.65
N ALA A 63 -13.04 5.34 0.35
CA ALA A 63 -13.72 4.97 1.60
C ALA A 63 -14.24 6.20 2.35
N LEU A 64 -13.40 7.25 2.46
CA LEU A 64 -13.80 8.51 3.11
C LEU A 64 -14.94 9.21 2.35
N LYS A 65 -14.88 9.22 1.01
CA LYS A 65 -15.97 9.77 0.19
C LYS A 65 -17.30 9.05 0.39
N MET A 66 -17.28 7.72 0.54
CA MET A 66 -18.48 6.94 0.82
C MET A 66 -19.05 7.27 2.20
N GLN A 67 -18.21 7.33 3.24
CA GLN A 67 -18.64 7.68 4.60
C GLN A 67 -19.28 9.08 4.68
N ILE A 68 -18.72 10.06 3.96
CA ILE A 68 -19.29 11.41 3.88
C ILE A 68 -20.67 11.35 3.23
N SER A 69 -20.79 10.69 2.08
CA SER A 69 -22.08 10.51 1.38
C SER A 69 -23.14 9.81 2.24
N ASP A 70 -22.75 8.79 3.01
CA ASP A 70 -23.67 8.06 3.90
C ASP A 70 -24.15 8.94 5.06
N SER A 71 -23.28 9.83 5.56
CA SER A 71 -23.60 10.78 6.63
C SER A 71 -24.52 11.90 6.14
N GLU A 72 -24.22 12.47 4.95
CA GLU A 72 -25.07 13.48 4.29
C GLU A 72 -26.47 12.94 3.99
N ASN A 73 -26.61 11.65 3.69
CA ASN A 73 -27.91 11.03 3.41
C ASN A 73 -28.73 10.71 4.68
N SER A 74 -28.14 10.82 5.87
CA SER A 74 -28.83 10.59 7.16
C SER A 74 -29.36 11.89 7.79
N GLU A 75 -28.96 13.05 7.27
CA GLU A 75 -29.38 14.38 7.74
C GLU A 75 -30.60 14.93 6.99
N ASN A 76 -31.17 14.19 6.03
CA ASN A 76 -32.30 14.63 5.18
C ASN A 76 -33.65 13.93 5.45
N ASP A 77 -33.74 13.09 6.51
CA ASP A 77 -34.98 12.41 6.95
C ASP A 77 -35.64 13.08 8.17
N GLY A 78 -35.35 14.36 8.42
CA GLY A 78 -35.96 15.14 9.50
C GLY A 78 -36.74 16.35 8.98
N ASP A 79 -38.02 16.41 9.32
CA ASP A 79 -38.95 17.55 9.21
C ASP A 79 -39.76 17.68 7.91
N GLY A 80 -40.61 16.66 7.67
CA GLY A 80 -41.76 16.72 6.79
C GLY A 80 -43.08 16.46 7.52
N GLU A 81 -43.37 17.14 8.63
CA GLU A 81 -44.71 17.10 9.25
C GLU A 81 -45.52 18.35 8.87
N GLY A 82 -46.06 18.31 7.66
CA GLY A 82 -47.22 19.13 7.28
C GLY A 82 -48.50 18.34 7.56
N ARG A 83 -49.27 18.75 8.56
CA ARG A 83 -50.68 18.37 8.69
C ARG A 83 -51.53 19.63 8.79
N VAL A 84 -52.32 19.83 7.74
CA VAL A 84 -53.45 20.76 7.65
C VAL A 84 -54.57 20.33 8.61
N ASP A 85 -55.19 21.30 9.28
CA ASP A 85 -56.64 21.45 9.57
C ASP A 85 -56.85 22.57 10.62
#